data_AF-A0A1H6MQN3-F1
#
_entry.id   AF-A0A1H6MQN3-F1
#
_cell.length_a   1.000
_cell.length_b   1.000
_cell.length_c   1.000
_cell.angle_alpha   90.00
_cell.angle_beta   90.00
_cell.angle_gamma   90.00
#
_symmetry.space_group_name_H-M   'P 1'
#
loop_
_entity.id
_entity.type
_entity.pdbx_description
1 polymer ?
#
loop_
_entity_poly.entity_id
_entity_poly.type
_entity_poly.pdbx_seq_one_letter_code
_entity_poly.pdbx_strand_id
1 'polypeptide(L)'
;MTGFFDRHRAMLETAVQALHTRGYWTPFPEIPSGKFYGETAKADGQAAFAALQGGNFDLPGHPESHRLGAEISPFGPALGIAYPAADAPALIAAATAAAPALADVGPKARVGVCIEILTRLNRISFLLGHATMHTTGQAFAMAFQAGGPHAQDRGLEAVAMAWNEMTRFATEARWEKPQGKAAPIVLEKRWALVPAGIALTIGCNTFPTWNSYPGLFASLATGNPVIVKPHPAAILPLALTVRVAREVLAEAGLPADAVLLAVDAPGAEITKPLATDPAVKLIDYTGSNAFGDWLRGNAAQAQIFTEEAGVNSIAIAATDDFSGMCANLAFSLSLYSGQMCTAPQNIYIPRDGIDTDQGRQSFDEVAGGIAAAIDALLSDPARAAGICGAIANPATLARIDTARGLGRVIRDSAPVGQGRTASPLLLAVAAGDPVAEAECFGPVAFVVATRDADESTALASSLAARKGAITAALYDTDEPRIARAVAAFARAGVNLSVNLTGNIFVNQSAAFSDFHVTGANPAGNASLTDTAFVATRFHRAMWRRPAAA
;
A
#
# COMPACT_ATOMS: atom_id res chain seq x y z
N MET A 1 -29.30 9.41 -10.07
CA MET A 1 -27.83 9.27 -9.98
C MET A 1 -27.35 8.51 -8.74
N THR A 2 -28.20 8.02 -7.83
CA THR A 2 -27.77 7.22 -6.64
C THR A 2 -27.88 5.71 -6.81
N GLY A 3 -28.17 5.19 -8.03
CA GLY A 3 -28.45 3.77 -8.24
C GLY A 3 -27.33 2.84 -7.73
N PHE A 4 -26.06 3.19 -7.96
CA PHE A 4 -24.94 2.43 -7.40
C PHE A 4 -24.83 2.55 -5.88
N PHE A 5 -25.13 3.71 -5.30
CA PHE A 5 -25.15 3.88 -3.84
C PHE A 5 -26.20 2.96 -3.20
N ASP A 6 -27.41 2.96 -3.75
CA ASP A 6 -28.50 2.14 -3.21
C ASP A 6 -28.21 0.63 -3.36
N ARG A 7 -27.56 0.22 -4.46
CA ARG A 7 -27.06 -1.14 -4.68
C ARG A 7 -26.04 -1.57 -3.61
N HIS A 8 -25.13 -0.68 -3.25
CA HIS A 8 -23.96 -0.98 -2.42
C HIS A 8 -24.09 -0.55 -0.96
N ARG A 9 -25.26 -0.03 -0.56
CA ARG A 9 -25.49 0.54 0.77
C ARG A 9 -25.12 -0.41 1.91
N ALA A 10 -25.57 -1.67 1.84
CA ALA A 10 -25.30 -2.64 2.89
C ALA A 10 -23.80 -2.95 3.06
N MET A 11 -23.05 -3.01 1.95
CA MET A 11 -21.60 -3.18 1.98
C MET A 11 -20.92 -1.98 2.63
N LEU A 12 -21.35 -0.76 2.28
CA LEU A 12 -20.81 0.47 2.89
C LEU A 12 -21.09 0.54 4.40
N GLU A 13 -22.32 0.24 4.83
CA GLU A 13 -22.69 0.24 6.25
C GLU A 13 -21.85 -0.76 7.05
N THR A 14 -21.63 -1.96 6.48
CA THR A 14 -20.78 -2.98 7.10
C THR A 14 -19.31 -2.53 7.13
N ALA A 15 -18.81 -1.90 6.06
CA ALA A 15 -17.46 -1.35 6.01
C ALA A 15 -17.24 -0.28 7.08
N VAL A 16 -18.19 0.65 7.25
CA VAL A 16 -18.13 1.67 8.31
C VAL A 16 -18.14 1.03 9.70
N GLN A 17 -18.95 -0.01 9.90
CA GLN A 17 -18.92 -0.75 11.17
C GLN A 17 -17.57 -1.43 11.42
N ALA A 18 -16.98 -2.04 10.38
CA ALA A 18 -15.66 -2.67 10.46
C ALA A 18 -14.55 -1.64 10.80
N LEU A 19 -14.68 -0.38 10.35
CA LEU A 19 -13.78 0.69 10.76
C LEU A 19 -13.83 0.94 12.27
N HIS A 20 -14.96 0.72 12.93
CA HIS A 20 -15.09 0.99 14.36
C HIS A 20 -14.73 -0.21 15.23
N THR A 21 -15.02 -1.43 14.78
CA THR A 21 -14.77 -2.65 15.55
C THR A 21 -13.35 -3.18 15.40
N ARG A 22 -12.69 -2.90 14.27
CA ARG A 22 -11.33 -3.37 13.97
C ARG A 22 -11.14 -4.89 14.02
N GLY A 23 -12.24 -5.65 13.90
CA GLY A 23 -12.20 -7.10 13.75
C GLY A 23 -11.88 -7.53 12.31
N TYR A 24 -11.88 -8.85 12.05
CA TYR A 24 -11.73 -9.38 10.70
C TYR A 24 -13.01 -9.16 9.88
N TRP A 25 -12.88 -8.52 8.73
CA TRP A 25 -13.94 -8.43 7.72
C TRP A 25 -13.35 -8.15 6.34
N THR A 26 -13.87 -8.82 5.32
CA THR A 26 -13.59 -8.52 3.91
C THR A 26 -14.83 -8.84 3.06
N PRO A 27 -15.25 -7.96 2.14
CA PRO A 27 -16.26 -8.29 1.14
C PRO A 27 -15.68 -8.95 -0.12
N PHE A 28 -14.36 -9.01 -0.27
CA PHE A 28 -13.70 -9.50 -1.49
C PHE A 28 -12.96 -10.83 -1.20
N PRO A 29 -13.43 -11.97 -1.73
CA PRO A 29 -12.82 -13.26 -1.45
C PRO A 29 -11.34 -13.33 -1.88
N GLU A 30 -10.42 -13.48 -0.93
CA GLU A 30 -8.97 -13.49 -1.21
C GLU A 30 -8.45 -14.78 -1.85
N ILE A 31 -9.23 -15.86 -1.80
CA ILE A 31 -8.83 -17.17 -2.33
C ILE A 31 -9.17 -17.24 -3.82
N PRO A 32 -8.18 -17.52 -4.71
CA PRO A 32 -8.40 -17.66 -6.16
C PRO A 32 -9.11 -18.98 -6.49
N SER A 33 -10.40 -19.08 -6.15
CA SER A 33 -11.22 -20.28 -6.28
C SER A 33 -12.39 -20.08 -7.23
N GLY A 34 -12.66 -21.10 -8.07
CA GLY A 34 -13.83 -21.15 -8.95
C GLY A 34 -15.15 -21.04 -8.19
N LYS A 35 -15.18 -21.43 -6.91
CA LYS A 35 -16.35 -21.26 -6.03
C LYS A 35 -16.77 -19.79 -5.87
N PHE A 36 -15.80 -18.87 -5.84
CA PHE A 36 -16.07 -17.44 -5.64
C PHE A 36 -16.16 -16.68 -6.96
N TYR A 37 -15.31 -17.03 -7.93
CA TYR A 37 -15.14 -16.25 -9.15
C TYR A 37 -15.76 -16.91 -10.40
N GLY A 38 -16.22 -18.16 -10.30
CA GLY A 38 -16.67 -18.99 -11.41
C GLY A 38 -15.61 -19.97 -11.89
N GLU A 39 -16.03 -21.16 -12.31
CA GLU A 39 -15.13 -22.28 -12.68
C GLU A 39 -14.15 -21.94 -13.80
N THR A 40 -14.52 -21.04 -14.72
CA THR A 40 -13.68 -20.61 -15.85
C THR A 40 -12.79 -19.40 -15.53
N ALA A 41 -13.00 -18.72 -14.41
CA ALA A 41 -12.40 -17.41 -14.14
C ALA A 41 -10.87 -17.39 -14.19
N LYS A 42 -10.23 -18.50 -13.78
CA LYS A 42 -8.78 -18.66 -13.89
C LYS A 42 -8.32 -18.68 -15.35
N ALA A 43 -8.96 -19.49 -16.19
CA ALA A 43 -8.64 -19.60 -17.61
C ALA A 43 -8.97 -18.30 -18.35
N ASP A 44 -10.13 -17.70 -18.05
CA ASP A 44 -10.59 -16.46 -18.66
C ASP A 44 -9.66 -15.29 -18.32
N GLY A 45 -9.23 -15.17 -17.06
CA GLY A 45 -8.28 -14.14 -16.64
C GLY A 45 -6.91 -14.29 -17.28
N GLN A 46 -6.41 -15.53 -17.42
CA GLN A 46 -5.16 -15.80 -18.12
C GLN A 46 -5.26 -15.47 -19.62
N ALA A 47 -6.36 -15.87 -20.27
CA ALA A 47 -6.62 -15.57 -21.68
C ALA A 47 -6.76 -14.06 -21.93
N ALA A 48 -7.46 -13.36 -21.03
CA ALA A 48 -7.61 -11.91 -21.09
C ALA A 48 -6.26 -11.20 -20.93
N PHE A 49 -5.38 -11.68 -20.06
CA PHE A 49 -4.02 -11.15 -19.92
C PHE A 49 -3.21 -11.38 -21.21
N ALA A 50 -3.22 -12.60 -21.73
CA ALA A 50 -2.50 -12.95 -22.96
C ALA A 50 -2.96 -12.11 -24.16
N ALA A 51 -4.25 -11.81 -24.26
CA ALA A 51 -4.82 -10.99 -25.33
C ALA A 51 -4.33 -9.52 -25.31
N LEU A 52 -3.83 -9.03 -24.17
CA LEU A 52 -3.28 -7.67 -24.07
C LEU A 52 -1.82 -7.60 -24.55
N GLN A 53 -1.07 -8.70 -24.47
CA GLN A 53 0.35 -8.73 -24.79
C GLN A 53 0.61 -8.42 -26.26
N GLY A 54 1.61 -7.58 -26.53
CA GLY A 54 1.96 -7.12 -27.90
C GLY A 54 0.92 -6.18 -28.53
N GLY A 55 -0.12 -5.79 -27.78
CA GLY A 55 -1.25 -5.03 -28.29
C GLY A 55 -1.31 -3.59 -27.81
N ASN A 56 -2.29 -2.87 -28.34
CA ASN A 56 -2.67 -1.54 -27.90
C ASN A 56 -3.67 -1.65 -26.75
N PHE A 57 -3.42 -0.93 -25.65
CA PHE A 57 -4.38 -0.78 -24.57
C PHE A 57 -5.23 0.46 -24.85
N ASP A 58 -6.55 0.32 -24.99
CA ASP A 58 -7.42 1.44 -25.36
C ASP A 58 -8.17 2.03 -24.16
N LEU A 59 -8.23 3.36 -24.11
CA LEU A 59 -9.05 4.14 -23.18
C LEU A 59 -9.92 5.12 -23.99
N PRO A 60 -11.16 4.76 -24.35
CA PRO A 60 -12.02 5.62 -25.15
C PRO A 60 -12.18 7.03 -24.55
N GLY A 61 -11.98 8.04 -25.40
CA GLY A 61 -12.07 9.46 -25.03
C GLY A 61 -10.98 9.97 -24.09
N HIS A 62 -9.98 9.17 -23.72
CA HIS A 62 -8.84 9.63 -22.93
C HIS A 62 -7.92 10.52 -23.79
N PRO A 63 -7.32 11.60 -23.24
CA PRO A 63 -6.34 12.40 -23.97
C PRO A 63 -5.17 11.55 -24.46
N GLU A 64 -4.95 11.53 -25.78
CA GLU A 64 -3.91 10.73 -26.43
C GLU A 64 -3.20 11.57 -27.49
N SER A 65 -1.89 11.76 -27.36
CA SER A 65 -1.03 12.37 -28.38
C SER A 65 -0.03 11.38 -28.99
N HIS A 66 0.29 10.33 -28.24
CA HIS A 66 1.19 9.25 -28.65
C HIS A 66 0.93 8.01 -27.78
N ARG A 67 1.66 6.93 -28.03
CA ARG A 67 1.60 5.72 -27.19
C ARG A 67 2.96 5.35 -26.62
N LEU A 68 2.95 4.86 -25.38
CA LEU A 68 4.14 4.45 -24.64
C LEU A 68 3.94 3.08 -24.00
N GLY A 69 5.04 2.37 -23.75
CA GLY A 69 5.02 1.10 -23.03
C GLY A 69 6.35 0.37 -23.16
N ALA A 70 6.97 0.07 -22.02
CA ALA A 70 8.27 -0.58 -21.96
C ALA A 70 8.35 -1.61 -20.82
N GLU A 71 7.20 -2.15 -20.41
CA GLU A 71 7.12 -3.11 -19.33
C GLU A 71 7.81 -4.43 -19.73
N ILE A 72 8.70 -4.88 -18.86
CA ILE A 72 9.42 -6.15 -19.00
C ILE A 72 9.05 -7.01 -17.82
N SER A 73 8.55 -8.20 -18.11
CA SER A 73 8.21 -9.14 -17.06
C SER A 73 9.45 -9.57 -16.28
N PRO A 74 9.42 -9.54 -14.93
CA PRO A 74 10.47 -10.14 -14.12
C PRO A 74 10.74 -11.62 -14.41
N PHE A 75 9.76 -12.29 -15.02
CA PHE A 75 9.85 -13.68 -15.49
C PHE A 75 10.46 -13.84 -16.90
N GLY A 76 10.83 -12.74 -17.59
CA GLY A 76 11.61 -12.80 -18.83
C GLY A 76 11.11 -11.90 -19.97
N PRO A 77 9.90 -12.12 -20.51
CA PRO A 77 9.49 -11.48 -21.75
C PRO A 77 9.09 -10.01 -21.57
N ALA A 78 9.36 -9.19 -22.60
CA ALA A 78 8.70 -7.90 -22.74
C ALA A 78 7.19 -8.11 -22.92
N LEU A 79 6.37 -7.27 -22.28
CA LEU A 79 4.92 -7.38 -22.41
C LEU A 79 4.41 -6.84 -23.75
N GLY A 80 5.13 -5.86 -24.32
CA GLY A 80 4.81 -5.26 -25.62
C GLY A 80 3.49 -4.50 -25.66
N ILE A 81 2.98 -4.07 -24.50
CA ILE A 81 1.70 -3.34 -24.38
C ILE A 81 1.96 -1.85 -24.57
N ALA A 82 1.20 -1.20 -25.45
CA ALA A 82 1.29 0.24 -25.69
C ALA A 82 0.02 0.98 -25.22
N TYR A 83 0.20 1.94 -24.31
CA TYR A 83 -0.85 2.72 -23.65
C TYR A 83 -0.99 4.11 -24.27
N PRO A 84 -2.20 4.71 -24.27
CA PRO A 84 -2.37 6.12 -24.62
C PRO A 84 -1.59 7.00 -23.65
N ALA A 85 -0.83 7.93 -24.21
CA ALA A 85 -0.03 8.89 -23.46
C ALA A 85 -0.35 10.30 -23.94
N ALA A 86 -0.37 11.23 -22.98
CA ALA A 86 -0.55 12.65 -23.19
C ALA A 86 0.39 13.43 -22.28
N ASP A 87 0.64 14.69 -22.63
CA ASP A 87 1.44 15.57 -21.79
C ASP A 87 0.69 16.01 -20.53
N ALA A 88 1.45 16.51 -19.55
CA ALA A 88 0.88 16.96 -18.28
C ALA A 88 -0.21 18.05 -18.48
N PRO A 89 -0.03 19.08 -19.32
CA PRO A 89 -1.07 20.08 -19.57
C PRO A 89 -2.40 19.51 -20.08
N ALA A 90 -2.37 18.56 -21.01
CA ALA A 90 -3.60 17.94 -21.54
C ALA A 90 -4.35 17.15 -20.46
N LEU A 91 -3.62 16.40 -19.62
CA LEU A 91 -4.21 15.65 -18.52
C LEU A 91 -4.80 16.57 -17.44
N ILE A 92 -4.09 17.64 -17.09
CA ILE A 92 -4.60 18.65 -16.14
C ILE A 92 -5.84 19.34 -16.69
N ALA A 93 -5.87 19.70 -17.98
CA ALA A 93 -7.03 20.33 -18.60
C ALA A 93 -8.26 19.41 -18.60
N ALA A 94 -8.09 18.12 -18.92
CA ALA A 94 -9.17 17.14 -18.90
C ALA A 94 -9.72 16.93 -17.48
N ALA A 95 -8.83 16.77 -16.48
CA ALA A 95 -9.23 16.65 -15.08
C ALA A 95 -9.95 17.91 -14.57
N THR A 96 -9.48 19.10 -14.95
CA THR A 96 -10.11 20.38 -14.61
C THR A 96 -11.53 20.48 -15.17
N ALA A 97 -11.72 20.05 -16.42
CA ALA A 97 -13.04 20.04 -17.06
C ALA A 97 -14.02 19.06 -16.39
N ALA A 98 -13.53 17.93 -15.87
CA ALA A 98 -14.34 16.94 -15.16
C ALA A 98 -14.74 17.36 -13.73
N ALA A 99 -13.96 18.24 -13.09
CA ALA A 99 -14.08 18.55 -11.67
C ALA A 99 -15.48 19.05 -11.23
N PRO A 100 -16.15 19.99 -11.92
CA PRO A 100 -17.43 20.53 -11.45
C PRO A 100 -18.52 19.45 -11.38
N ALA A 101 -18.67 18.63 -12.43
CA ALA A 101 -19.69 17.60 -12.47
C ALA A 101 -19.46 16.51 -11.40
N LEU A 102 -18.21 16.15 -11.13
CA LEU A 102 -17.85 15.23 -10.05
C LEU A 102 -18.12 15.83 -8.66
N ALA A 103 -17.86 17.12 -8.47
CA ALA A 103 -18.14 17.82 -7.22
C ALA A 103 -19.65 17.88 -6.93
N ASP A 104 -20.44 18.25 -7.93
CA ASP A 104 -21.86 18.59 -7.79
C ASP A 104 -22.78 17.37 -7.61
N VAL A 105 -22.38 16.17 -8.07
CA VAL A 105 -23.20 14.95 -7.95
C VAL A 105 -23.42 14.49 -6.50
N GLY A 106 -22.61 14.99 -5.57
CA GLY A 106 -22.73 14.76 -4.13
C GLY A 106 -22.18 13.41 -3.65
N PRO A 107 -22.00 13.27 -2.32
CA PRO A 107 -21.21 12.17 -1.73
C PRO A 107 -21.80 10.78 -1.99
N LYS A 108 -23.13 10.64 -2.02
CA LYS A 108 -23.78 9.34 -2.28
C LYS A 108 -23.40 8.79 -3.66
N ALA A 109 -23.52 9.60 -4.70
CA ALA A 109 -23.21 9.15 -6.05
C ALA A 109 -21.71 8.81 -6.21
N ARG A 110 -20.81 9.65 -5.67
CA ARG A 110 -19.36 9.38 -5.68
C ARG A 110 -19.00 8.08 -4.98
N VAL A 111 -19.49 7.87 -3.76
CA VAL A 111 -19.25 6.65 -2.99
C VAL A 111 -19.83 5.42 -3.69
N GLY A 112 -21.05 5.53 -4.22
CA GLY A 112 -21.66 4.46 -5.00
C GLY A 112 -20.83 4.07 -6.22
N VAL A 113 -20.30 5.05 -6.96
CA VAL A 113 -19.39 4.83 -8.09
C VAL A 113 -18.12 4.14 -7.63
N CYS A 114 -17.46 4.61 -6.56
CA CYS A 114 -16.24 3.98 -6.05
C CYS A 114 -16.46 2.49 -5.69
N ILE A 115 -17.55 2.15 -5.01
CA ILE A 115 -17.83 0.76 -4.61
C ILE A 115 -18.18 -0.10 -5.84
N GLU A 116 -18.88 0.46 -6.84
CA GLU A 116 -19.14 -0.23 -8.11
C GLU A 116 -17.83 -0.51 -8.87
N ILE A 117 -16.90 0.45 -8.92
CA ILE A 117 -15.57 0.26 -9.51
C ILE A 117 -14.86 -0.89 -8.80
N LEU A 118 -14.76 -0.87 -7.46
CA LEU A 118 -14.13 -1.92 -6.66
C LEU A 118 -14.78 -3.30 -6.91
N THR A 119 -16.11 -3.34 -6.98
CA THR A 119 -16.87 -4.57 -7.29
C THR A 119 -16.53 -5.12 -8.67
N ARG A 120 -16.38 -4.26 -9.69
CA ARG A 120 -15.98 -4.70 -11.04
C ARG A 120 -14.53 -5.10 -11.13
N LEU A 121 -13.64 -4.42 -10.40
CA LEU A 121 -12.24 -4.82 -10.27
C LEU A 121 -12.13 -6.21 -9.64
N ASN A 122 -12.96 -6.51 -8.63
CA ASN A 122 -13.01 -7.84 -8.04
C ASN A 122 -13.37 -8.93 -9.06
N ARG A 123 -14.32 -8.66 -9.96
CA ARG A 123 -14.71 -9.61 -11.03
C ARG A 123 -13.55 -9.95 -11.99
N ILE A 124 -12.58 -9.04 -12.14
CA ILE A 124 -11.39 -9.24 -12.99
C ILE A 124 -10.13 -9.53 -12.16
N SER A 125 -10.24 -9.98 -10.90
CA SER A 125 -9.09 -10.23 -10.02
C SER A 125 -8.07 -11.23 -10.60
N PHE A 126 -8.50 -12.21 -11.40
CA PHE A 126 -7.55 -13.10 -12.10
C PHE A 126 -6.70 -12.36 -13.15
N LEU A 127 -7.31 -11.47 -13.93
CA LEU A 127 -6.60 -10.61 -14.88
C LEU A 127 -5.65 -9.65 -14.15
N LEU A 128 -6.11 -9.02 -13.07
CA LEU A 128 -5.25 -8.16 -12.22
C LEU A 128 -4.11 -8.95 -11.58
N GLY A 129 -4.35 -10.20 -11.18
CA GLY A 129 -3.32 -11.09 -10.65
C GLY A 129 -2.24 -11.40 -11.68
N HIS A 130 -2.61 -11.71 -12.92
CA HIS A 130 -1.62 -11.91 -13.99
C HIS A 130 -0.89 -10.63 -14.37
N ALA A 131 -1.60 -9.51 -14.48
CA ALA A 131 -0.99 -8.20 -14.73
C ALA A 131 0.05 -7.87 -13.65
N THR A 132 -0.32 -8.02 -12.37
CA THR A 132 0.55 -7.76 -11.22
C THR A 132 1.75 -8.71 -11.23
N MET A 133 1.52 -10.02 -11.38
CA MET A 133 2.60 -11.03 -11.45
C MET A 133 3.62 -10.64 -12.52
N HIS A 134 3.14 -10.31 -13.71
CA HIS A 134 4.01 -10.06 -14.85
C HIS A 134 4.60 -8.66 -14.91
N THR A 135 4.22 -7.72 -14.04
CA THR A 135 4.88 -6.41 -13.93
C THR A 135 5.76 -6.30 -12.69
N THR A 136 5.33 -6.87 -11.57
CA THR A 136 6.02 -6.73 -10.28
C THR A 136 6.97 -7.89 -10.02
N GLY A 137 6.60 -9.11 -10.44
CA GLY A 137 7.36 -10.33 -10.15
C GLY A 137 6.78 -11.13 -8.98
N GLN A 138 5.70 -10.67 -8.34
CA GLN A 138 5.02 -11.47 -7.32
C GLN A 138 4.58 -12.82 -7.89
N ALA A 139 4.75 -13.89 -7.11
CA ALA A 139 4.17 -15.18 -7.46
C ALA A 139 2.63 -15.06 -7.53
N PHE A 140 1.98 -15.86 -8.39
CA PHE A 140 0.57 -15.67 -8.73
C PHE A 140 -0.37 -15.56 -7.52
N ALA A 141 -0.18 -16.38 -6.48
CA ALA A 141 -1.04 -16.35 -5.29
C ALA A 141 -1.01 -14.97 -4.59
N MET A 142 0.20 -14.43 -4.37
CA MET A 142 0.36 -13.08 -3.83
C MET A 142 -0.14 -12.03 -4.83
N ALA A 143 0.22 -12.16 -6.11
CA ALA A 143 -0.20 -11.20 -7.13
C ALA A 143 -1.72 -11.09 -7.24
N PHE A 144 -2.44 -12.21 -7.09
CA PHE A 144 -3.89 -12.24 -7.02
C PHE A 144 -4.39 -11.52 -5.76
N GLN A 145 -3.89 -11.91 -4.59
CA GLN A 145 -4.31 -11.37 -3.29
C GLN A 145 -4.01 -9.87 -3.17
N ALA A 146 -2.73 -9.50 -3.24
CA ALA A 146 -2.25 -8.13 -3.09
C ALA A 146 -2.60 -7.24 -4.28
N GLY A 147 -2.63 -7.78 -5.51
CA GLY A 147 -3.01 -7.03 -6.70
C GLY A 147 -4.52 -6.83 -6.85
N GLY A 148 -5.32 -7.74 -6.27
CA GLY A 148 -6.77 -7.79 -6.36
C GLY A 148 -7.46 -7.59 -5.00
N PRO A 149 -8.00 -8.63 -4.34
CA PRO A 149 -8.86 -8.50 -3.17
C PRO A 149 -8.31 -7.63 -2.03
N HIS A 150 -7.04 -7.77 -1.65
CA HIS A 150 -6.48 -6.96 -0.56
C HIS A 150 -6.32 -5.49 -0.93
N ALA A 151 -5.97 -5.18 -2.18
CA ALA A 151 -5.98 -3.80 -2.67
C ALA A 151 -7.41 -3.24 -2.71
N GLN A 152 -8.38 -4.07 -3.12
CA GLN A 152 -9.79 -3.69 -3.17
C GLN A 152 -10.34 -3.43 -1.76
N ASP A 153 -9.94 -4.23 -0.76
CA ASP A 153 -10.27 -4.01 0.64
C ASP A 153 -9.72 -2.65 1.13
N ARG A 154 -8.45 -2.35 0.86
CA ARG A 154 -7.83 -1.06 1.22
C ARG A 154 -8.48 0.13 0.50
N GLY A 155 -8.88 -0.05 -0.77
CA GLY A 155 -9.67 0.93 -1.50
C GLY A 155 -11.05 1.17 -0.86
N LEU A 156 -11.75 0.10 -0.47
CA LEU A 156 -13.04 0.21 0.22
C LEU A 156 -12.90 0.83 1.61
N GLU A 157 -11.84 0.51 2.34
CA GLU A 157 -11.53 1.10 3.64
C GLU A 157 -11.42 2.62 3.53
N ALA A 158 -10.71 3.11 2.51
CA ALA A 158 -10.59 4.53 2.21
C ALA A 158 -11.93 5.18 1.83
N VAL A 159 -12.77 4.49 1.05
CA VAL A 159 -14.13 4.96 0.70
C VAL A 159 -15.02 5.04 1.94
N ALA A 160 -14.99 4.03 2.80
CA ALA A 160 -15.78 3.97 4.02
C ALA A 160 -15.35 5.08 5.00
N MET A 161 -14.04 5.33 5.13
CA MET A 161 -13.49 6.39 5.97
C MET A 161 -13.90 7.77 5.43
N ALA A 162 -13.78 7.98 4.11
CA ALA A 162 -14.23 9.20 3.46
C ALA A 162 -15.74 9.44 3.64
N TRP A 163 -16.57 8.40 3.48
CA TRP A 163 -18.00 8.48 3.74
C TRP A 163 -18.28 8.90 5.19
N ASN A 164 -17.69 8.20 6.15
CA ASN A 164 -17.86 8.46 7.57
C ASN A 164 -17.55 9.93 7.90
N GLU A 165 -16.40 10.44 7.44
CA GLU A 165 -15.99 11.83 7.69
C GLU A 165 -16.83 12.87 6.93
N MET A 166 -17.27 12.58 5.71
CA MET A 166 -18.16 13.49 4.96
C MET A 166 -19.53 13.62 5.63
N THR A 167 -20.07 12.53 6.19
CA THR A 167 -21.44 12.48 6.75
C THR A 167 -21.54 12.66 8.27
N ARG A 168 -20.41 12.83 8.96
CA ARG A 168 -20.37 13.01 10.42
C ARG A 168 -21.11 14.25 10.94
N PHE A 169 -21.28 15.27 10.10
CA PHE A 169 -21.91 16.54 10.47
C PHE A 169 -23.18 16.79 9.65
N ALA A 170 -24.11 17.53 10.24
CA ALA A 170 -25.34 17.96 9.55
C ALA A 170 -25.03 18.82 8.31
N THR A 171 -25.78 18.60 7.23
CA THR A 171 -25.67 19.39 5.99
C THR A 171 -26.46 20.69 6.05
N GLU A 172 -27.41 20.81 6.97
CA GLU A 172 -28.23 21.99 7.21
C GLU A 172 -28.60 22.12 8.69
N ALA A 173 -28.86 23.34 9.13
CA ALA A 173 -29.32 23.60 10.50
C ALA A 173 -30.17 24.86 10.57
N ARG A 174 -31.24 24.80 11.36
CA ARG A 174 -31.90 26.00 11.90
C ARG A 174 -31.23 26.36 13.21
N TRP A 175 -30.60 27.52 13.25
CA TRP A 175 -29.91 28.02 14.44
C TRP A 175 -30.69 29.15 15.06
N GLU A 176 -31.07 28.99 16.32
CA GLU A 176 -31.87 29.94 17.06
C GLU A 176 -31.10 30.44 18.27
N LYS A 177 -31.00 31.77 18.40
CA LYS A 177 -30.37 32.43 19.55
C LYS A 177 -31.39 33.30 20.29
N PRO A 178 -31.69 32.99 21.56
CA PRO A 178 -32.53 33.85 22.40
C PRO A 178 -31.92 35.24 22.58
N GLN A 179 -32.77 36.28 22.55
CA GLN A 179 -32.36 37.69 22.69
C GLN A 179 -33.07 38.38 23.88
N GLY A 180 -33.22 37.66 25.01
CA GLY A 180 -33.89 38.18 26.19
C GLY A 180 -35.37 38.51 25.92
N LYS A 181 -35.74 39.80 26.04
CA LYS A 181 -37.12 40.27 25.74
C LYS A 181 -37.40 40.45 24.24
N ALA A 182 -36.37 40.45 23.39
CA ALA A 182 -36.54 40.58 21.95
C ALA A 182 -36.82 39.22 21.29
N ALA A 183 -37.40 39.25 20.08
CA ALA A 183 -37.58 38.04 19.27
C ALA A 183 -36.23 37.32 19.05
N PRO A 184 -36.21 35.98 19.04
CA PRO A 184 -34.98 35.23 18.83
C PRO A 184 -34.42 35.49 17.42
N ILE A 185 -33.09 35.53 17.31
CA ILE A 185 -32.44 35.53 16.00
C ILE A 185 -32.50 34.11 15.47
N VAL A 186 -33.12 33.93 14.31
CA VAL A 186 -33.17 32.62 13.67
C VAL A 186 -32.52 32.63 12.31
N LEU A 187 -31.55 31.73 12.12
CA LEU A 187 -30.80 31.58 10.88
C LEU A 187 -31.00 30.19 10.29
N GLU A 188 -31.18 30.12 8.98
CA GLU A 188 -30.96 28.90 8.20
C GLU A 188 -29.49 28.83 7.82
N LYS A 189 -28.88 27.65 7.96
CA LYS A 189 -27.50 27.36 7.58
C LYS A 189 -27.49 26.14 6.69
N ARG A 190 -26.64 26.14 5.67
CA ARG A 190 -26.34 24.96 4.84
C ARG A 190 -24.86 24.90 4.56
N TRP A 191 -24.31 23.69 4.61
CA TRP A 191 -22.92 23.40 4.31
C TRP A 191 -22.80 22.57 3.03
N ALA A 192 -21.95 23.02 2.11
CA ALA A 192 -21.54 22.26 0.95
C ALA A 192 -20.19 21.59 1.22
N LEU A 193 -20.02 20.36 0.73
CA LEU A 193 -18.72 19.72 0.66
C LEU A 193 -18.00 20.23 -0.59
N VAL A 194 -16.79 20.75 -0.41
CA VAL A 194 -15.97 21.32 -1.48
C VAL A 194 -14.71 20.45 -1.62
N PRO A 195 -14.53 19.70 -2.72
CA PRO A 195 -13.30 18.92 -2.94
C PRO A 195 -12.05 19.82 -2.92
N ALA A 196 -10.89 19.25 -2.59
CA ALA A 196 -9.63 19.98 -2.54
C ALA A 196 -9.18 20.46 -3.94
N GLY A 197 -9.29 19.61 -4.97
CA GLY A 197 -8.84 19.90 -6.34
C GLY A 197 -8.53 18.63 -7.12
N ILE A 198 -7.51 18.67 -8.00
CA ILE A 198 -7.04 17.46 -8.69
C ILE A 198 -6.13 16.66 -7.75
N ALA A 199 -6.30 15.35 -7.74
CA ALA A 199 -5.43 14.41 -7.07
C ALA A 199 -4.46 13.74 -8.07
N LEU A 200 -3.20 13.61 -7.67
CA LEU A 200 -2.18 12.85 -8.39
C LEU A 200 -1.80 11.62 -7.57
N THR A 201 -2.09 10.42 -8.10
CA THR A 201 -1.70 9.15 -7.46
C THR A 201 -0.48 8.58 -8.16
N ILE A 202 0.67 8.57 -7.48
CA ILE A 202 1.97 8.13 -8.00
C ILE A 202 2.26 6.73 -7.47
N GLY A 203 2.10 5.72 -8.32
CA GLY A 203 2.22 4.31 -7.97
C GLY A 203 3.66 3.80 -7.93
N CYS A 204 3.88 2.74 -7.15
CA CYS A 204 5.16 2.02 -7.03
C CYS A 204 5.25 0.83 -8.01
N ASN A 205 6.41 0.19 -8.09
CA ASN A 205 6.66 -0.97 -8.96
C ASN A 205 6.38 -2.33 -8.30
N THR A 206 6.26 -2.40 -6.97
CA THR A 206 6.12 -3.67 -6.24
C THR A 206 4.67 -4.02 -5.94
N PHE A 207 3.84 -3.03 -5.60
CA PHE A 207 2.46 -3.17 -5.15
C PHE A 207 1.56 -2.09 -5.79
N PRO A 208 1.50 -2.03 -7.13
CA PRO A 208 0.95 -0.90 -7.88
C PRO A 208 -0.51 -0.60 -7.52
N THR A 209 -1.35 -1.60 -7.32
CA THR A 209 -2.74 -1.41 -6.89
C THR A 209 -2.85 -1.21 -5.39
N TRP A 210 -2.23 -2.10 -4.58
CA TRP A 210 -2.37 -2.09 -3.12
C TRP A 210 -2.01 -0.73 -2.49
N ASN A 211 -0.89 -0.12 -2.88
CA ASN A 211 -0.51 1.21 -2.34
C ASN A 211 -1.28 2.37 -2.98
N SER A 212 -1.71 2.24 -4.24
CA SER A 212 -2.36 3.35 -4.97
C SER A 212 -3.86 3.46 -4.68
N TYR A 213 -4.53 2.33 -4.41
CA TYR A 213 -5.98 2.29 -4.24
C TYR A 213 -6.48 3.15 -3.08
N PRO A 214 -5.85 3.17 -1.88
CA PRO A 214 -6.26 4.07 -0.82
C PRO A 214 -6.37 5.53 -1.26
N GLY A 215 -5.30 6.07 -1.85
CA GLY A 215 -5.25 7.47 -2.30
C GLY A 215 -6.21 7.78 -3.44
N LEU A 216 -6.24 6.89 -4.46
CA LEU A 216 -7.14 6.99 -5.60
C LEU A 216 -8.60 7.03 -5.15
N PHE A 217 -9.02 6.05 -4.35
CA PHE A 217 -10.42 5.91 -3.96
C PHE A 217 -10.84 6.92 -2.89
N ALA A 218 -9.95 7.32 -1.97
CA ALA A 218 -10.20 8.43 -1.04
C ALA A 218 -10.46 9.73 -1.80
N SER A 219 -9.62 10.04 -2.79
CA SER A 219 -9.73 11.26 -3.60
C SER A 219 -11.01 11.26 -4.44
N LEU A 220 -11.31 10.16 -5.13
CA LEU A 220 -12.51 10.05 -5.95
C LEU A 220 -13.80 10.13 -5.11
N ALA A 221 -13.84 9.44 -3.96
CA ALA A 221 -15.00 9.47 -3.05
C ALA A 221 -15.28 10.88 -2.50
N THR A 222 -14.21 11.65 -2.25
CA THR A 222 -14.28 13.03 -1.75
C THR A 222 -14.50 14.08 -2.86
N GLY A 223 -14.53 13.67 -4.13
CA GLY A 223 -14.91 14.49 -5.28
C GLY A 223 -13.77 15.14 -6.04
N ASN A 224 -12.57 14.62 -5.87
CA ASN A 224 -11.37 15.08 -6.55
C ASN A 224 -11.14 14.21 -7.81
N PRO A 225 -11.04 14.80 -9.02
CA PRO A 225 -10.55 14.07 -10.19
C PRO A 225 -9.16 13.52 -9.93
N VAL A 226 -8.85 12.32 -10.44
CA VAL A 226 -7.60 11.62 -10.16
C VAL A 226 -6.80 11.39 -11.45
N ILE A 227 -5.56 11.87 -11.45
CA ILE A 227 -4.55 11.49 -12.44
C ILE A 227 -3.72 10.37 -11.83
N VAL A 228 -3.82 9.17 -12.40
CA VAL A 228 -3.11 7.96 -11.97
C VAL A 228 -1.82 7.83 -12.76
N LYS A 229 -0.69 8.07 -12.08
CA LYS A 229 0.66 7.98 -12.60
C LYS A 229 1.29 6.67 -12.10
N PRO A 230 1.23 5.56 -12.84
CA PRO A 230 1.90 4.32 -12.45
C PRO A 230 3.43 4.44 -12.52
N HIS A 231 4.13 3.51 -11.87
CA HIS A 231 5.55 3.30 -12.16
C HIS A 231 5.70 2.75 -13.59
N PRO A 232 6.70 3.19 -14.39
CA PRO A 232 6.85 2.76 -15.80
C PRO A 232 7.00 1.24 -16.01
N ALA A 233 7.45 0.53 -14.97
CA ALA A 233 7.58 -0.94 -14.97
C ALA A 233 6.32 -1.70 -14.52
N ALA A 234 5.26 -0.99 -14.07
CA ALA A 234 4.03 -1.58 -13.54
C ALA A 234 2.80 -0.72 -13.88
N ILE A 235 2.62 -0.45 -15.16
CA ILE A 235 1.52 0.33 -15.74
C ILE A 235 0.25 -0.51 -15.81
N LEU A 236 0.34 -1.76 -16.30
CA LEU A 236 -0.83 -2.57 -16.65
C LEU A 236 -1.88 -2.69 -15.53
N PRO A 237 -1.52 -2.97 -14.26
CA PRO A 237 -2.50 -3.10 -13.19
C PRO A 237 -3.34 -1.83 -13.01
N LEU A 238 -2.71 -0.66 -13.02
CA LEU A 238 -3.39 0.63 -12.87
C LEU A 238 -4.09 1.08 -14.16
N ALA A 239 -3.59 0.71 -15.34
CA ALA A 239 -4.31 0.95 -16.60
C ALA A 239 -5.66 0.20 -16.64
N LEU A 240 -5.67 -1.05 -16.18
CA LEU A 240 -6.90 -1.84 -15.99
C LEU A 240 -7.85 -1.15 -14.99
N THR A 241 -7.32 -0.65 -13.87
CA THR A 241 -8.08 0.13 -12.89
C THR A 241 -8.74 1.36 -13.51
N VAL A 242 -7.96 2.17 -14.25
CA VAL A 242 -8.45 3.38 -14.92
C VAL A 242 -9.52 3.04 -15.94
N ARG A 243 -9.35 1.97 -16.74
CA ARG A 243 -10.37 1.53 -17.70
C ARG A 243 -11.71 1.24 -17.02
N VAL A 244 -11.72 0.42 -15.96
CA VAL A 244 -12.96 0.11 -15.21
C VAL A 244 -13.55 1.37 -14.57
N ALA A 245 -12.72 2.25 -14.01
CA ALA A 245 -13.17 3.50 -13.41
C ALA A 245 -13.90 4.40 -14.43
N ARG A 246 -13.31 4.57 -15.61
CA ARG A 246 -13.87 5.36 -16.72
C ARG A 246 -15.19 4.79 -17.23
N GLU A 247 -15.29 3.47 -17.37
CA GLU A 247 -16.53 2.79 -17.76
C GLU A 247 -17.66 3.06 -16.75
N VAL A 248 -17.41 2.87 -15.45
CA VAL A 248 -18.43 3.11 -14.40
C VAL A 248 -18.82 4.58 -14.32
N LEU A 249 -17.87 5.51 -14.45
CA LEU A 249 -18.15 6.94 -14.48
C LEU A 249 -19.07 7.30 -15.65
N ALA A 250 -18.77 6.80 -16.85
CA ALA A 250 -19.58 7.04 -18.04
C ALA A 250 -21.01 6.47 -17.88
N GLU A 251 -21.15 5.25 -17.35
CA GLU A 251 -22.45 4.64 -17.05
C GLU A 251 -23.24 5.41 -15.98
N ALA A 252 -22.56 6.06 -15.03
CA ALA A 252 -23.19 6.92 -14.03
C ALA A 252 -23.61 8.29 -14.59
N GLY A 253 -23.27 8.61 -15.85
CA GLY A 253 -23.45 9.93 -16.45
C GLY A 253 -22.46 10.98 -15.94
N LEU A 254 -21.32 10.54 -15.39
CA LEU A 254 -20.22 11.39 -14.94
C LEU A 254 -19.10 11.44 -15.99
N PRO A 255 -18.26 12.49 -15.98
CA PRO A 255 -17.14 12.56 -16.91
C PRO A 255 -16.15 11.41 -16.66
N ALA A 256 -15.85 10.62 -17.70
CA ALA A 256 -14.83 9.57 -17.61
C ALA A 256 -13.45 10.15 -17.22
N ASP A 257 -13.15 11.38 -17.64
CA ASP A 257 -11.92 12.11 -17.31
C ASP A 257 -11.81 12.54 -15.84
N ALA A 258 -12.80 12.21 -14.99
CA ALA A 258 -12.61 12.21 -13.55
C ALA A 258 -11.53 11.21 -13.10
N VAL A 259 -11.17 10.22 -13.93
CA VAL A 259 -10.01 9.35 -13.73
C VAL A 259 -9.20 9.23 -15.03
N LEU A 260 -7.92 9.60 -14.96
CA LEU A 260 -7.00 9.65 -16.10
C LEU A 260 -5.77 8.79 -15.85
N LEU A 261 -5.20 8.23 -16.91
CA LEU A 261 -3.91 7.54 -16.88
C LEU A 261 -2.80 8.49 -17.33
N ALA A 262 -1.69 8.52 -16.59
CA ALA A 262 -0.49 9.31 -16.83
C ALA A 262 0.71 8.37 -17.04
N VAL A 263 0.88 7.85 -18.26
CA VAL A 263 2.00 6.97 -18.62
C VAL A 263 3.22 7.78 -19.03
N ASP A 264 4.40 7.36 -18.60
CA ASP A 264 5.69 7.83 -19.07
C ASP A 264 6.66 6.67 -19.31
N ALA A 265 7.84 7.01 -19.83
CA ALA A 265 8.94 6.08 -20.03
C ALA A 265 10.08 6.38 -19.04
N PRO A 266 10.88 5.37 -18.65
CA PRO A 266 12.09 5.62 -17.84
C PRO A 266 12.99 6.69 -18.47
N GLY A 267 13.39 7.69 -17.67
CA GLY A 267 14.25 8.80 -18.10
C GLY A 267 13.53 9.99 -18.76
N ALA A 268 12.21 9.93 -18.92
CA ALA A 268 11.38 11.02 -19.44
C ALA A 268 10.13 11.22 -18.56
N GLU A 269 10.31 11.24 -17.24
CA GLU A 269 9.21 11.15 -16.31
C GLU A 269 8.33 12.41 -16.28
N ILE A 270 7.03 12.22 -16.51
CA ILE A 270 6.02 13.31 -16.49
C ILE A 270 5.61 13.71 -15.06
N THR A 271 6.07 12.95 -14.06
CA THR A 271 5.67 13.09 -12.65
C THR A 271 5.94 14.48 -12.08
N LYS A 272 7.11 15.08 -12.38
CA LYS A 272 7.49 16.39 -11.82
C LYS A 272 6.58 17.52 -12.32
N PRO A 273 6.37 17.71 -13.64
CA PRO A 273 5.40 18.68 -14.15
C PRO A 273 4.01 18.54 -13.54
N LEU A 274 3.48 17.31 -13.45
CA LEU A 274 2.19 17.05 -12.82
C LEU A 274 2.19 17.46 -11.33
N ALA A 275 3.20 17.05 -10.57
CA ALA A 275 3.26 17.29 -9.13
C ALA A 275 3.40 18.77 -8.75
N THR A 276 4.00 19.59 -9.62
CA THR A 276 4.18 21.03 -9.38
C THR A 276 3.05 21.91 -9.95
N ASP A 277 2.08 21.31 -10.65
CA ASP A 277 1.00 22.09 -11.25
C ASP A 277 0.09 22.71 -10.17
N PRO A 278 -0.28 24.01 -10.28
CA PRO A 278 -1.15 24.68 -9.32
C PRO A 278 -2.53 24.04 -9.12
N ALA A 279 -3.05 23.30 -10.11
CA ALA A 279 -4.36 22.64 -10.03
C ALA A 279 -4.32 21.31 -9.25
N VAL A 280 -3.14 20.69 -9.12
CA VAL A 280 -2.94 19.51 -8.27
C VAL A 280 -2.89 19.94 -6.82
N LYS A 281 -3.83 19.43 -6.02
CA LYS A 281 -4.02 19.77 -4.60
C LYS A 281 -3.79 18.60 -3.66
N LEU A 282 -3.78 17.38 -4.18
CA LEU A 282 -3.53 16.16 -3.43
C LEU A 282 -2.49 15.33 -4.18
N ILE A 283 -1.49 14.80 -3.47
CA ILE A 283 -0.50 13.87 -4.03
C ILE A 283 -0.44 12.67 -3.10
N ASP A 284 -0.75 11.48 -3.62
CA ASP A 284 -0.50 10.22 -2.95
C ASP A 284 0.72 9.58 -3.62
N TYR A 285 1.77 9.31 -2.86
CA TYR A 285 3.05 8.83 -3.37
C TYR A 285 3.56 7.63 -2.59
N THR A 286 3.98 6.59 -3.32
CA THR A 286 4.69 5.45 -2.76
C THR A 286 6.02 5.25 -3.48
N GLY A 287 7.14 5.28 -2.77
CA GLY A 287 8.45 5.02 -3.36
C GLY A 287 9.65 5.39 -2.49
N SER A 288 10.74 5.81 -3.14
CA SER A 288 11.98 6.22 -2.46
C SER A 288 11.82 7.48 -1.60
N ASN A 289 12.59 7.56 -0.51
CA ASN A 289 12.67 8.75 0.34
C ASN A 289 13.16 9.98 -0.44
N ALA A 290 14.12 9.80 -1.36
CA ALA A 290 14.71 10.89 -2.14
C ALA A 290 13.67 11.65 -2.97
N PHE A 291 12.71 10.95 -3.60
CA PHE A 291 11.66 11.61 -4.36
C PHE A 291 10.51 12.10 -3.46
N GLY A 292 10.26 11.47 -2.31
CA GLY A 292 9.33 12.01 -1.30
C GLY A 292 9.81 13.34 -0.72
N ASP A 293 11.11 13.46 -0.42
CA ASP A 293 11.75 14.72 -0.03
C ASP A 293 11.67 15.77 -1.14
N TRP A 294 11.88 15.35 -2.39
CA TRP A 294 11.71 16.24 -3.54
C TRP A 294 10.28 16.77 -3.63
N LEU A 295 9.26 15.92 -3.48
CA LEU A 295 7.85 16.34 -3.48
C LEU A 295 7.59 17.35 -2.36
N ARG A 296 8.01 17.05 -1.12
CA ARG A 296 7.84 17.97 0.02
C ARG A 296 8.52 19.33 -0.19
N GLY A 297 9.64 19.35 -0.91
CA GLY A 297 10.36 20.59 -1.22
C GLY A 297 9.82 21.39 -2.41
N ASN A 298 9.05 20.77 -3.32
CA ASN A 298 8.69 21.36 -4.61
C ASN A 298 7.19 21.46 -4.89
N ALA A 299 6.34 20.70 -4.19
CA ALA A 299 4.89 20.65 -4.40
C ALA A 299 4.10 21.28 -3.22
N ALA A 300 4.54 22.45 -2.75
CA ALA A 300 3.96 23.13 -1.57
C ALA A 300 2.47 23.53 -1.72
N GLN A 301 1.95 23.55 -2.94
CA GLN A 301 0.54 23.84 -3.24
C GLN A 301 -0.39 22.64 -2.96
N ALA A 302 0.17 21.44 -2.82
CA ALA A 302 -0.56 20.20 -2.62
C ALA A 302 -0.36 19.66 -1.21
N GLN A 303 -1.37 18.98 -0.70
CA GLN A 303 -1.18 18.09 0.42
C GLN A 303 -0.59 16.77 -0.08
N ILE A 304 0.49 16.34 0.55
CA ILE A 304 1.27 15.18 0.14
C ILE A 304 1.09 14.07 1.18
N PHE A 305 0.69 12.90 0.73
CA PHE A 305 0.63 11.66 1.48
C PHE A 305 1.71 10.73 0.93
N THR A 306 2.58 10.24 1.78
CA THR A 306 3.80 9.51 1.40
C THR A 306 3.89 8.19 2.14
N GLU A 307 4.23 7.16 1.39
CA GLU A 307 4.78 5.90 1.88
C GLU A 307 6.18 5.73 1.31
N GLU A 308 7.15 5.68 2.20
CA GLU A 308 8.57 5.71 1.87
C GLU A 308 9.28 4.49 2.47
N ALA A 309 10.56 4.34 2.15
CA ALA A 309 11.35 3.24 2.70
C ALA A 309 11.62 3.47 4.19
N GLY A 310 11.75 2.38 4.94
CA GLY A 310 12.11 2.34 6.35
C GLY A 310 12.88 1.06 6.67
N VAL A 311 13.38 0.94 7.90
CA VAL A 311 14.16 -0.22 8.35
C VAL A 311 13.35 -1.04 9.35
N ASN A 312 12.61 -2.03 8.82
CA ASN A 312 11.79 -2.92 9.64
C ASN A 312 12.68 -3.85 10.47
N SER A 313 12.39 -3.92 11.76
CA SER A 313 13.29 -4.52 12.75
C SER A 313 12.59 -5.59 13.59
N ILE A 314 13.36 -6.62 13.95
CA ILE A 314 12.94 -7.69 14.86
C ILE A 314 13.90 -7.69 16.04
N ALA A 315 13.37 -7.66 17.26
CA ALA A 315 14.15 -7.87 18.47
C ALA A 315 13.83 -9.26 19.04
N ILE A 316 14.86 -10.08 19.29
CA ILE A 316 14.72 -11.42 19.87
C ILE A 316 15.39 -11.43 21.23
N ALA A 317 14.60 -11.62 22.28
CA ALA A 317 15.05 -11.68 23.67
C ALA A 317 14.95 -13.10 24.25
N ALA A 318 13.84 -13.78 23.98
CA ALA A 318 13.56 -15.16 24.40
C ALA A 318 12.39 -15.72 23.56
N THR A 319 12.16 -17.03 23.60
CA THR A 319 10.98 -17.65 22.95
C THR A 319 10.60 -18.96 23.65
N ASP A 320 9.32 -19.31 23.63
CA ASP A 320 8.81 -20.60 24.10
C ASP A 320 8.53 -21.60 22.96
N ASP A 321 8.82 -21.21 21.72
CA ASP A 321 8.73 -22.05 20.53
C ASP A 321 9.81 -21.63 19.52
N PHE A 322 11.05 -22.07 19.76
CA PHE A 322 12.20 -21.73 18.93
C PHE A 322 12.03 -22.17 17.47
N SER A 323 11.43 -23.34 17.25
CA SER A 323 11.18 -23.88 15.92
C SER A 323 10.13 -23.05 15.17
N GLY A 324 9.03 -22.70 15.82
CA GLY A 324 7.97 -21.84 15.27
C GLY A 324 8.46 -20.43 14.98
N MET A 325 9.26 -19.83 15.88
CA MET A 325 9.92 -18.54 15.64
C MET A 325 10.80 -18.60 14.38
N CYS A 326 11.71 -19.58 14.27
CA CYS A 326 12.58 -19.71 13.11
C CYS A 326 11.79 -19.91 11.82
N ALA A 327 10.73 -20.74 11.83
CA ALA A 327 9.87 -20.96 10.67
C ALA A 327 9.09 -19.70 10.26
N ASN A 328 8.59 -18.92 11.22
CA ASN A 328 7.87 -17.67 10.96
C ASN A 328 8.79 -16.62 10.34
N LEU A 329 10.00 -16.46 10.90
CA LEU A 329 11.03 -15.57 10.38
C LEU A 329 11.49 -15.99 8.98
N ALA A 330 11.69 -17.28 8.76
CA ALA A 330 12.07 -17.81 7.45
C ALA A 330 11.04 -17.46 6.37
N PHE A 331 9.75 -17.57 6.68
CA PHE A 331 8.69 -17.19 5.76
C PHE A 331 8.68 -15.66 5.53
N SER A 332 8.73 -14.87 6.61
CA SER A 332 8.74 -13.40 6.56
C SER A 332 9.87 -12.84 5.68
N LEU A 333 11.06 -13.45 5.77
CA LEU A 333 12.25 -13.09 4.98
C LEU A 333 12.18 -13.58 3.52
N SER A 334 11.52 -14.72 3.28
CA SER A 334 11.46 -15.34 1.96
C SER A 334 10.31 -14.82 1.10
N LEU A 335 9.23 -14.33 1.73
CA LEU A 335 8.01 -13.91 1.07
C LEU A 335 8.31 -12.77 0.08
N TYR A 336 8.04 -13.03 -1.20
CA TYR A 336 8.35 -12.15 -2.33
C TYR A 336 9.82 -11.67 -2.36
N SER A 337 10.74 -12.50 -1.88
CA SER A 337 12.17 -12.19 -1.78
C SER A 337 12.42 -10.86 -1.06
N GLY A 338 11.72 -10.59 0.04
CA GLY A 338 11.91 -9.38 0.85
C GLY A 338 11.53 -8.07 0.15
N GLN A 339 10.86 -8.11 -1.00
CA GLN A 339 10.48 -6.92 -1.78
C GLN A 339 9.18 -6.27 -1.29
N MET A 340 8.79 -6.54 -0.04
CA MET A 340 7.64 -5.92 0.62
C MET A 340 8.13 -4.79 1.50
N CYS A 341 7.42 -3.66 1.51
CA CYS A 341 7.75 -2.52 2.39
C CYS A 341 7.66 -2.87 3.89
N THR A 342 7.03 -4.00 4.23
CA THR A 342 6.86 -4.54 5.59
C THR A 342 7.81 -5.71 5.91
N ALA A 343 8.64 -6.16 4.95
CA ALA A 343 9.55 -7.27 5.16
C ALA A 343 10.63 -6.89 6.19
N PRO A 344 10.99 -7.81 7.11
CA PRO A 344 12.02 -7.53 8.10
C PRO A 344 13.41 -7.46 7.47
N GLN A 345 14.23 -6.51 7.93
CA GLN A 345 15.61 -6.36 7.50
C GLN A 345 16.59 -6.64 8.64
N ASN A 346 16.39 -6.02 9.81
CA ASN A 346 17.31 -6.17 10.93
C ASN A 346 16.75 -7.14 11.97
N ILE A 347 17.58 -8.07 12.44
CA ILE A 347 17.24 -9.05 13.48
C ILE A 347 18.25 -8.88 14.61
N TYR A 348 17.85 -8.21 15.68
CA TYR A 348 18.67 -7.94 16.85
C TYR A 348 18.62 -9.11 17.84
N ILE A 349 19.79 -9.64 18.19
CA ILE A 349 19.94 -10.81 19.06
C ILE A 349 21.05 -10.53 20.09
N PRO A 350 20.82 -10.77 21.40
CA PRO A 350 21.87 -10.72 22.41
C PRO A 350 23.05 -11.62 22.06
N ARG A 351 24.26 -11.07 22.15
CA ARG A 351 25.52 -11.78 21.84
C ARG A 351 25.75 -13.02 22.72
N ASP A 352 25.24 -12.99 23.95
CA ASP A 352 25.36 -14.10 24.92
C ASP A 352 24.21 -15.12 24.78
N GLY A 353 23.40 -15.01 23.72
CA GLY A 353 22.29 -15.90 23.42
C GLY A 353 20.97 -15.54 24.10
N ILE A 354 19.96 -16.37 23.85
CA ILE A 354 18.59 -16.24 24.35
C ILE A 354 18.15 -17.53 25.04
N ASP A 355 17.20 -17.42 25.96
CA ASP A 355 16.55 -18.59 26.56
C ASP A 355 15.42 -19.09 25.64
N THR A 356 15.32 -20.42 25.47
CA THR A 356 14.31 -21.07 24.63
C THR A 356 13.68 -22.30 25.30
N ASP A 357 12.61 -22.84 24.70
CA ASP A 357 12.03 -24.15 25.05
C ASP A 357 13.00 -25.32 24.85
N GLN A 358 14.06 -25.13 24.07
CA GLN A 358 15.10 -26.11 23.76
C GLN A 358 16.39 -25.86 24.55
N GLY A 359 16.33 -25.04 25.59
CA GLY A 359 17.49 -24.58 26.36
C GLY A 359 18.08 -23.27 25.82
N ARG A 360 19.20 -22.83 26.39
CA ARG A 360 19.84 -21.57 25.96
C ARG A 360 20.49 -21.75 24.58
N GLN A 361 20.14 -20.85 23.65
CA GLN A 361 20.70 -20.81 22.29
C GLN A 361 21.63 -19.61 22.18
N SER A 362 22.86 -19.81 21.75
CA SER A 362 23.83 -18.75 21.44
C SER A 362 23.38 -17.92 20.24
N PHE A 363 24.01 -16.75 20.05
CA PHE A 363 23.78 -15.90 18.88
C PHE A 363 23.89 -16.68 17.55
N ASP A 364 24.93 -17.50 17.40
CA ASP A 364 25.16 -18.28 16.17
C ASP A 364 24.13 -19.40 15.99
N GLU A 365 23.65 -20.01 17.07
CA GLU A 365 22.59 -21.03 17.01
C GLU A 365 21.24 -20.43 16.59
N VAL A 366 20.90 -19.23 17.08
CA VAL A 366 19.68 -18.53 16.64
C VAL A 366 19.80 -18.14 15.15
N ALA A 367 20.93 -17.54 14.75
CA ALA A 367 21.17 -17.17 13.36
C ALA A 367 21.14 -18.39 12.42
N GLY A 368 21.76 -19.49 12.85
CA GLY A 368 21.77 -20.77 12.14
C GLY A 368 20.39 -21.43 12.06
N GLY A 369 19.58 -21.34 13.12
CA GLY A 369 18.20 -21.84 13.14
C GLY A 369 17.31 -21.14 12.11
N ILE A 370 17.42 -19.81 12.01
CA ILE A 370 16.71 -19.02 10.99
C ILE A 370 17.18 -19.41 9.59
N ALA A 371 18.49 -19.52 9.37
CA ALA A 371 19.06 -19.93 8.08
C ALA A 371 18.57 -21.33 7.65
N ALA A 372 18.62 -22.31 8.55
CA ALA A 372 18.16 -23.66 8.30
C ALA A 372 16.65 -23.72 8.01
N ALA A 373 15.85 -22.91 8.70
CA ALA A 373 14.42 -22.80 8.42
C ALA A 373 14.12 -22.22 7.03
N ILE A 374 14.92 -21.27 6.54
CA ILE A 374 14.82 -20.76 5.16
C ILE A 374 15.16 -21.87 4.17
N ASP A 375 16.26 -22.59 4.38
CA ASP A 375 16.67 -23.67 3.47
C ASP A 375 15.65 -24.81 3.42
N ALA A 376 15.06 -25.17 4.57
CA ALA A 376 13.98 -26.14 4.63
C ALA A 376 12.72 -25.64 3.90
N LEU A 377 12.35 -24.37 4.10
CA LEU A 377 11.19 -23.74 3.46
C LEU A 377 11.32 -23.72 1.93
N LEU A 378 12.52 -23.49 1.43
CA LEU A 378 12.83 -23.31 0.01
C LEU A 378 13.46 -24.55 -0.65
N SER A 379 13.45 -25.70 0.04
CA SER A 379 14.04 -26.95 -0.45
C SER A 379 13.33 -27.52 -1.70
N ASP A 380 12.02 -27.34 -1.80
CA ASP A 380 11.24 -27.68 -3.00
C ASP A 380 11.23 -26.49 -3.98
N PRO A 381 11.72 -26.66 -5.23
CA PRO A 381 11.82 -25.55 -6.17
C PRO A 381 10.47 -24.90 -6.54
N ALA A 382 9.38 -25.67 -6.58
CA ALA A 382 8.07 -25.13 -6.91
C ALA A 382 7.51 -24.27 -5.76
N ARG A 383 7.68 -24.73 -4.52
CA ARG A 383 7.37 -23.97 -3.31
C ARG A 383 8.24 -22.72 -3.22
N ALA A 384 9.54 -22.83 -3.47
CA ALA A 384 10.47 -21.70 -3.42
C ALA A 384 10.06 -20.61 -4.43
N ALA A 385 9.79 -20.99 -5.68
CA ALA A 385 9.29 -20.06 -6.70
C ALA A 385 7.92 -19.44 -6.31
N GLY A 386 7.03 -20.23 -5.70
CA GLY A 386 5.72 -19.78 -5.24
C GLY A 386 5.74 -18.82 -4.05
N ILE A 387 6.79 -18.86 -3.22
CA ILE A 387 6.97 -17.98 -2.05
C ILE A 387 7.77 -16.73 -2.44
N CYS A 388 8.90 -16.92 -3.11
CA CYS A 388 9.84 -15.85 -3.43
C CYS A 388 9.43 -15.02 -4.65
N GLY A 389 8.74 -15.62 -5.62
CA GLY A 389 8.46 -14.96 -6.90
C GLY A 389 9.75 -14.59 -7.64
N ALA A 390 9.73 -13.44 -8.30
CA ALA A 390 10.83 -12.87 -9.07
C ALA A 390 11.21 -11.46 -8.57
N ILE A 391 12.45 -11.09 -8.83
CA ILE A 391 13.03 -9.80 -8.51
C ILE A 391 12.57 -8.75 -9.53
N ALA A 392 11.87 -7.73 -9.03
CA ALA A 392 11.17 -6.72 -9.80
C ALA A 392 12.11 -5.97 -10.75
N ASN A 393 13.32 -5.62 -10.31
CA ASN A 393 14.28 -4.83 -11.09
C ASN A 393 15.72 -5.37 -11.03
N PRO A 394 16.55 -5.17 -12.07
CA PRO A 394 17.93 -5.63 -12.09
C PRO A 394 18.84 -5.02 -11.00
N ALA A 395 18.56 -3.79 -10.55
CA ALA A 395 19.36 -3.13 -9.53
C ALA A 395 19.29 -3.85 -8.17
N THR A 396 18.18 -4.52 -7.87
CA THR A 396 18.07 -5.38 -6.69
C THR A 396 19.01 -6.58 -6.73
N LEU A 397 19.22 -7.21 -7.90
CA LEU A 397 20.20 -8.31 -8.02
C LEU A 397 21.63 -7.80 -7.76
N ALA A 398 22.00 -6.67 -8.37
CA ALA A 398 23.31 -6.05 -8.15
C ALA A 398 23.53 -5.64 -6.67
N ARG A 399 22.45 -5.23 -5.98
CA ARG A 399 22.49 -4.93 -4.54
C ARG A 399 22.81 -6.18 -3.71
N ILE A 400 22.23 -7.34 -4.03
CA ILE A 400 22.54 -8.61 -3.35
C ILE A 400 24.01 -8.96 -3.53
N ASP A 401 24.55 -8.82 -4.75
CA ASP A 401 25.97 -9.07 -5.03
C ASP A 401 26.89 -8.16 -4.21
N THR A 402 26.54 -6.88 -4.09
CA THR A 402 27.25 -5.92 -3.25
C THR A 402 27.12 -6.27 -1.77
N ALA A 403 25.94 -6.73 -1.34
CA ALA A 403 25.64 -7.03 0.06
C ALA A 403 26.49 -8.17 0.64
N ARG A 404 26.92 -9.14 -0.18
CA ARG A 404 27.77 -10.26 0.29
C ARG A 404 29.07 -9.81 0.98
N GLY A 405 29.58 -8.62 0.64
CA GLY A 405 30.78 -8.06 1.25
C GLY A 405 30.55 -7.24 2.51
N LEU A 406 29.31 -7.05 2.96
CA LEU A 406 28.94 -6.12 4.04
C LEU A 406 28.99 -6.75 5.44
N GLY A 407 29.18 -8.06 5.56
CA GLY A 407 29.22 -8.75 6.85
C GLY A 407 29.65 -10.21 6.72
N ARG A 408 29.60 -10.96 7.83
CA ARG A 408 29.84 -12.42 7.79
C ARG A 408 28.60 -13.11 7.24
N VAL A 409 28.74 -13.83 6.12
CA VAL A 409 27.64 -14.60 5.53
C VAL A 409 27.23 -15.74 6.47
N ILE A 410 25.97 -15.71 6.93
CA ILE A 410 25.33 -16.80 7.67
C ILE A 410 24.61 -17.75 6.70
N ARG A 411 23.93 -17.17 5.69
CA ARG A 411 23.27 -17.90 4.60
C ARG A 411 23.46 -17.12 3.31
N ASP A 412 23.96 -17.75 2.25
CA ASP A 412 24.12 -17.11 0.95
C ASP A 412 22.80 -17.13 0.14
N SER A 413 22.66 -16.17 -0.77
CA SER A 413 21.57 -16.09 -1.74
C SER A 413 21.86 -16.94 -2.97
N ALA A 414 20.83 -17.66 -3.43
CA ALA A 414 20.82 -18.45 -4.66
C ALA A 414 19.51 -18.25 -5.45
N PRO A 415 19.50 -18.48 -6.78
CA PRO A 415 18.27 -18.48 -7.59
C PRO A 415 17.24 -19.52 -7.11
N VAL A 416 15.94 -19.20 -7.23
CA VAL A 416 14.82 -20.02 -6.71
C VAL A 416 13.71 -20.31 -7.72
N GLY A 417 13.99 -20.16 -9.02
CA GLY A 417 13.01 -20.43 -10.06
C GLY A 417 13.38 -19.80 -11.40
N GLN A 418 12.35 -19.51 -12.20
CA GLN A 418 12.51 -18.88 -13.51
C GLN A 418 12.52 -17.34 -13.42
N GLY A 419 13.18 -16.71 -14.39
CA GLY A 419 13.32 -15.25 -14.43
C GLY A 419 14.42 -14.74 -13.50
N ARG A 420 14.33 -13.46 -13.13
CA ARG A 420 15.23 -12.86 -12.14
C ARG A 420 14.83 -13.36 -10.76
N THR A 421 15.59 -14.23 -10.12
CA THR A 421 15.22 -14.78 -8.79
C THR A 421 16.41 -14.77 -7.84
N ALA A 422 16.11 -14.64 -6.54
CA ALA A 422 17.10 -14.72 -5.47
C ALA A 422 16.41 -15.11 -4.15
N SER A 423 17.03 -16.00 -3.39
CA SER A 423 16.64 -16.33 -2.00
C SER A 423 17.28 -15.36 -0.99
N PRO A 424 16.82 -15.34 0.28
CA PRO A 424 17.37 -14.45 1.32
C PRO A 424 18.87 -14.58 1.58
N LEU A 425 19.62 -13.49 1.47
CA LEU A 425 20.97 -13.35 1.99
C LEU A 425 20.90 -12.95 3.47
N LEU A 426 21.52 -13.75 4.35
CA LEU A 426 21.65 -13.42 5.78
C LEU A 426 23.10 -13.10 6.13
N LEU A 427 23.30 -11.92 6.72
CA LEU A 427 24.62 -11.41 7.10
C LEU A 427 24.66 -11.11 8.60
N ALA A 428 25.66 -11.61 9.31
CA ALA A 428 25.95 -11.16 10.66
C ALA A 428 26.80 -9.88 10.62
N VAL A 429 26.34 -8.85 11.33
CA VAL A 429 27.01 -7.55 11.47
C VAL A 429 27.05 -7.11 12.93
N ALA A 430 27.94 -6.17 13.25
CA ALA A 430 28.03 -5.61 14.59
C ALA A 430 26.92 -4.57 14.84
N ALA A 431 26.51 -4.40 16.10
CA ALA A 431 25.65 -3.28 16.48
C ALA A 431 26.32 -1.93 16.16
N GLY A 432 25.55 -1.01 15.57
CA GLY A 432 26.04 0.31 15.15
C GLY A 432 26.75 0.34 13.80
N ASP A 433 26.82 -0.78 13.07
CA ASP A 433 27.29 -0.77 11.69
C ASP A 433 26.34 0.07 10.81
N PRO A 434 26.83 1.11 10.10
CA PRO A 434 26.00 1.94 9.24
C PRO A 434 25.23 1.16 8.18
N VAL A 435 25.70 -0.04 7.78
CA VAL A 435 24.97 -0.87 6.81
C VAL A 435 23.58 -1.27 7.32
N ALA A 436 23.45 -1.55 8.61
CA ALA A 436 22.17 -1.91 9.22
C ALA A 436 21.28 -0.68 9.47
N GLU A 437 21.80 0.54 9.34
CA GLU A 437 20.99 1.77 9.47
C GLU A 437 20.37 2.25 8.16
N ALA A 438 20.85 1.74 7.01
CA ALA A 438 20.31 2.06 5.69
C ALA A 438 19.28 1.00 5.26
N GLU A 439 18.29 1.43 4.49
CA GLU A 439 17.40 0.48 3.81
C GLU A 439 18.17 -0.26 2.72
N CYS A 440 17.95 -1.57 2.64
CA CYS A 440 18.55 -2.48 1.68
C CYS A 440 17.44 -3.23 0.93
N PHE A 441 16.80 -2.57 -0.04
CA PHE A 441 15.70 -3.16 -0.80
C PHE A 441 16.07 -4.51 -1.44
N GLY A 442 15.30 -5.56 -1.10
CA GLY A 442 15.43 -6.91 -1.62
C GLY A 442 15.64 -7.97 -0.54
N PRO A 443 16.04 -9.20 -0.92
CA PRO A 443 16.15 -10.33 -0.01
C PRO A 443 17.47 -10.28 0.77
N VAL A 444 17.72 -9.21 1.52
CA VAL A 444 18.92 -9.04 2.36
C VAL A 444 18.48 -8.71 3.78
N ALA A 445 18.95 -9.50 4.74
CA ALA A 445 18.71 -9.23 6.15
C ALA A 445 20.00 -9.36 6.99
N PHE A 446 20.05 -8.57 8.06
CA PHE A 446 21.17 -8.44 8.96
C PHE A 446 20.83 -9.02 10.32
N VAL A 447 21.61 -10.00 10.78
CA VAL A 447 21.57 -10.48 12.16
C VAL A 447 22.58 -9.67 12.97
N VAL A 448 22.07 -8.89 13.92
CA VAL A 448 22.84 -7.86 14.63
C VAL A 448 23.08 -8.28 16.07
N ALA A 449 24.34 -8.49 16.43
CA ALA A 449 24.72 -8.89 17.80
C ALA A 449 24.70 -7.67 18.75
N THR A 450 23.81 -7.71 19.74
CA THR A 450 23.64 -6.67 20.78
C THR A 450 24.18 -7.15 22.12
N ARG A 451 24.28 -6.27 23.12
CA ARG A 451 24.70 -6.60 24.49
C ARG A 451 23.64 -7.44 25.19
N ASP A 452 22.37 -7.03 25.10
CA ASP A 452 21.24 -7.65 25.82
C ASP A 452 19.90 -7.35 25.13
N ALA A 453 18.82 -7.90 25.69
CA ALA A 453 17.47 -7.76 25.15
C ALA A 453 16.94 -6.32 25.22
N ASP A 454 17.28 -5.57 26.28
CA ASP A 454 16.86 -4.17 26.43
C ASP A 454 17.56 -3.28 25.39
N GLU A 455 18.85 -3.52 25.11
CA GLU A 455 19.58 -2.84 24.04
C GLU A 455 19.01 -3.16 22.65
N SER A 456 18.63 -4.42 22.40
CA SER A 456 18.00 -4.83 21.13
C SER A 456 16.73 -4.03 20.85
N THR A 457 15.87 -3.92 21.85
CA THR A 457 14.63 -3.12 21.77
C THR A 457 14.93 -1.63 21.61
N ALA A 458 15.91 -1.10 22.35
CA ALA A 458 16.28 0.30 22.29
C ALA A 458 16.84 0.71 20.92
N LEU A 459 17.71 -0.13 20.32
CA LEU A 459 18.27 0.10 18.99
C LEU A 459 17.19 0.03 17.92
N ALA A 460 16.35 -1.01 17.93
CA ALA A 460 15.28 -1.19 16.95
C ALA A 460 14.26 -0.03 16.98
N SER A 461 13.79 0.34 18.17
CA SER A 461 12.83 1.45 18.32
C SER A 461 13.46 2.82 18.01
N SER A 462 14.72 3.06 18.39
CA SER A 462 15.45 4.28 18.02
C SER A 462 15.64 4.39 16.50
N LEU A 463 15.96 3.28 15.84
CA LEU A 463 16.13 3.26 14.38
C LEU A 463 14.82 3.56 13.67
N ALA A 464 13.71 2.95 14.10
CA ALA A 464 12.37 3.25 13.59
C ALA A 464 12.03 4.76 13.71
N ALA A 465 12.32 5.37 14.85
CA ALA A 465 12.07 6.80 15.05
C ALA A 465 12.93 7.71 14.15
N ARG A 466 14.21 7.35 13.93
CA ARG A 466 15.18 8.17 13.17
C ARG A 466 15.11 7.98 11.66
N LYS A 467 14.85 6.74 11.22
CA LYS A 467 14.97 6.31 9.81
C LYS A 467 13.65 5.84 9.22
N GLY A 468 12.62 5.70 10.05
CA GLY A 468 11.33 5.15 9.64
C GLY A 468 11.29 3.63 9.76
N ALA A 469 10.11 3.10 10.05
CA ALA A 469 9.78 1.69 9.94
C ALA A 469 8.27 1.54 9.77
N ILE A 470 7.84 0.57 8.95
CA ILE A 470 6.42 0.26 8.80
C ILE A 470 6.02 -0.82 9.81
N THR A 471 6.92 -1.76 10.06
CA THR A 471 6.70 -2.88 10.98
C THR A 471 7.86 -3.07 11.94
N ALA A 472 7.55 -3.57 13.13
CA ALA A 472 8.50 -4.11 14.07
C ALA A 472 7.95 -5.43 14.65
N ALA A 473 8.85 -6.33 15.06
CA ALA A 473 8.47 -7.53 15.81
C ALA A 473 9.34 -7.74 17.05
N LEU A 474 8.77 -8.38 18.07
CA LEU A 474 9.44 -8.78 19.29
C LEU A 474 9.18 -10.27 19.56
N TYR A 475 10.23 -11.00 19.93
CA TYR A 475 10.13 -12.32 20.52
C TYR A 475 10.66 -12.27 21.95
N ASP A 476 9.77 -12.53 22.91
CA ASP A 476 10.10 -12.46 24.33
C ASP A 476 9.08 -13.24 25.18
N THR A 477 9.51 -13.73 26.34
CA THR A 477 8.66 -14.42 27.33
C THR A 477 8.59 -13.66 28.67
N ASP A 478 9.26 -12.52 28.78
CA ASP A 478 9.25 -11.64 29.95
C ASP A 478 8.22 -10.51 29.78
N GLU A 479 7.05 -10.66 30.40
CA GLU A 479 5.93 -9.70 30.33
C GLU A 479 6.32 -8.25 30.71
N PRO A 480 7.07 -7.99 31.80
CA PRO A 480 7.61 -6.66 32.07
C PRO A 480 8.48 -6.09 30.93
N ARG A 481 9.30 -6.90 30.26
CA ARG A 481 10.13 -6.45 29.13
C ARG A 481 9.29 -6.20 27.87
N ILE A 482 8.31 -7.08 27.59
CA ILE A 482 7.32 -6.90 26.51
C ILE A 482 6.60 -5.57 26.69
N ALA A 483 6.10 -5.26 27.88
CA ALA A 483 5.39 -4.01 28.14
C ALA A 483 6.26 -2.77 27.89
N ARG A 484 7.56 -2.82 28.25
CA ARG A 484 8.51 -1.73 27.95
C ARG A 484 8.75 -1.60 26.45
N ALA A 485 8.89 -2.72 25.73
CA ALA A 485 9.08 -2.72 24.29
C ALA A 485 7.86 -2.16 23.54
N VAL A 486 6.64 -2.58 23.91
CA VAL A 486 5.38 -2.02 23.39
C VAL A 486 5.36 -0.50 23.52
N ALA A 487 5.70 0.03 24.70
CA ALA A 487 5.75 1.47 24.92
C ALA A 487 6.84 2.16 24.10
N ALA A 488 8.01 1.53 23.91
CA ALA A 488 9.11 2.09 23.13
C ALA A 488 8.78 2.17 21.64
N PHE A 489 8.26 1.10 21.04
CA PHE A 489 7.86 1.06 19.62
C PHE A 489 6.65 1.97 19.34
N ALA A 490 5.69 2.07 20.27
CA ALA A 490 4.60 3.03 20.15
C ALA A 490 5.10 4.49 20.11
N ARG A 491 6.09 4.84 20.95
CA ARG A 491 6.72 6.17 20.92
C ARG A 491 7.54 6.41 19.64
N ALA A 492 8.11 5.36 19.07
CA ALA A 492 8.77 5.41 17.77
C ALA A 492 7.78 5.47 16.59
N GLY A 493 6.47 5.36 16.87
CA GLY A 493 5.44 5.44 15.85
C GLY A 493 5.46 4.26 14.89
N VAL A 494 5.66 3.03 15.37
CA VAL A 494 5.63 1.82 14.52
C VAL A 494 4.76 0.73 15.15
N ASN A 495 4.07 -0.03 14.31
CA ASN A 495 3.27 -1.17 14.76
C ASN A 495 4.18 -2.31 15.21
N LEU A 496 3.85 -2.92 16.35
CA LEU A 496 4.62 -4.02 16.94
C LEU A 496 3.82 -5.33 16.91
N SER A 497 4.40 -6.37 16.31
CA SER A 497 3.95 -7.75 16.48
C SER A 497 4.75 -8.43 17.60
N VAL A 498 4.10 -9.25 18.43
CA VAL A 498 4.76 -9.95 19.54
C VAL A 498 4.52 -11.45 19.42
N ASN A 499 5.60 -12.24 19.49
CA ASN A 499 5.59 -13.71 19.51
C ASN A 499 4.81 -14.36 18.36
N LEU A 500 5.07 -13.92 17.12
CA LEU A 500 4.50 -14.56 15.93
C LEU A 500 5.22 -15.89 15.65
N THR A 501 4.67 -17.00 16.15
CA THR A 501 5.23 -18.35 15.91
C THR A 501 4.36 -19.21 14.99
N GLY A 502 3.19 -18.68 14.57
CA GLY A 502 2.22 -19.36 13.71
C GLY A 502 2.20 -18.85 12.26
N ASN A 503 1.03 -18.92 11.62
CA ASN A 503 0.82 -18.59 10.20
C ASN A 503 0.42 -17.11 9.96
N ILE A 504 0.75 -16.23 10.90
CA ILE A 504 0.66 -14.78 10.73
C ILE A 504 2.09 -14.26 10.69
N PHE A 505 2.43 -13.49 9.67
CA PHE A 505 3.77 -13.00 9.45
C PHE A 505 3.78 -11.48 9.56
N VAL A 506 4.89 -10.91 10.05
CA VAL A 506 5.03 -9.46 10.26
C VAL A 506 4.82 -8.65 8.96
N ASN A 507 5.01 -9.30 7.80
CA ASN A 507 4.77 -8.69 6.49
C ASN A 507 3.30 -8.35 6.23
N GLN A 508 2.37 -9.06 6.87
CA GLN A 508 0.94 -9.03 6.56
C GLN A 508 0.22 -7.94 7.35
N SER A 509 -0.82 -7.37 6.74
CA SER A 509 -1.76 -6.46 7.40
C SER A 509 -3.14 -6.64 6.77
N ALA A 510 -4.17 -6.71 7.60
CA ALA A 510 -5.55 -6.78 7.16
C ALA A 510 -6.18 -5.37 7.12
N ALA A 511 -6.79 -5.02 6.00
CA ALA A 511 -7.66 -3.85 5.93
C ALA A 511 -8.76 -3.94 7.00
N PHE A 512 -9.27 -2.79 7.43
CA PHE A 512 -10.26 -2.64 8.49
C PHE A 512 -9.78 -3.01 9.89
N SER A 513 -8.61 -3.63 10.07
CA SER A 513 -8.05 -3.97 11.39
C SER A 513 -6.69 -3.29 11.61
N ASP A 514 -5.75 -3.55 10.72
CA ASP A 514 -4.36 -3.09 10.84
C ASP A 514 -4.14 -1.78 10.09
N PHE A 515 -3.69 -0.76 10.81
CA PHE A 515 -3.19 0.48 10.21
C PHE A 515 -1.85 0.22 9.52
N HIS A 516 -1.75 0.46 8.22
CA HIS A 516 -0.49 0.34 7.49
C HIS A 516 0.17 1.71 7.36
N VAL A 517 1.43 1.80 7.79
CA VAL A 517 2.12 3.07 8.10
C VAL A 517 1.36 3.84 9.19
N THR A 518 2.07 4.48 10.10
CA THR A 518 1.45 5.21 11.21
C THR A 518 1.29 6.70 10.93
N GLY A 519 2.07 7.25 9.99
CA GLY A 519 2.24 8.68 9.79
C GLY A 519 3.13 9.36 10.85
N ALA A 520 3.69 8.60 11.80
CA ALA A 520 4.40 9.12 12.96
C ALA A 520 5.93 8.99 12.90
N ASN A 521 6.46 8.40 11.83
CA ASN A 521 7.91 8.24 11.63
C ASN A 521 8.31 8.44 10.16
N PRO A 522 9.61 8.52 9.82
CA PRO A 522 10.05 8.82 8.45
C PRO A 522 9.69 7.81 7.34
N ALA A 523 9.09 6.66 7.63
CA ALA A 523 8.64 5.70 6.61
C ALA A 523 7.33 6.14 5.93
N GLY A 524 6.70 7.20 6.40
CA GLY A 524 5.57 7.82 5.73
C GLY A 524 4.84 8.79 6.65
N ASN A 525 4.14 9.74 6.06
CA ASN A 525 3.47 10.82 6.79
C ASN A 525 1.95 10.63 6.92
N ALA A 526 1.43 9.48 6.49
CA ALA A 526 0.01 9.17 6.54
C ALA A 526 -0.22 7.69 6.83
N SER A 527 -1.34 7.37 7.47
CA SER A 527 -1.74 6.00 7.75
C SER A 527 -2.78 5.52 6.75
N LEU A 528 -2.71 4.24 6.35
CA LEU A 528 -3.73 3.55 5.57
C LEU A 528 -4.61 2.65 6.48
N THR A 529 -5.86 3.03 6.78
CA THR A 529 -6.39 4.39 6.64
C THR A 529 -7.06 4.87 7.91
N ASP A 530 -6.86 6.15 8.21
CA ASP A 530 -7.46 6.84 9.34
C ASP A 530 -8.19 8.13 8.90
N THR A 531 -8.69 8.89 9.87
CA THR A 531 -9.35 10.18 9.62
C THR A 531 -8.39 11.17 8.94
N ALA A 532 -7.12 11.23 9.33
CA ALA A 532 -6.15 12.20 8.80
C ALA A 532 -5.87 11.95 7.31
N PHE A 533 -5.91 10.69 6.87
CA PHE A 533 -5.75 10.31 5.47
C PHE A 533 -6.85 10.86 4.55
N VAL A 534 -8.06 11.11 5.05
CA VAL A 534 -9.21 11.52 4.22
C VAL A 534 -9.73 12.93 4.49
N ALA A 535 -9.65 13.42 5.74
CA ALA A 535 -10.42 14.57 6.20
C ALA A 535 -10.01 15.90 5.53
N THR A 536 -8.81 15.94 4.99
CA THR A 536 -8.23 17.12 4.32
C THR A 536 -8.44 17.11 2.81
N ARG A 537 -9.01 16.03 2.25
CA ARG A 537 -9.32 15.92 0.81
C ARG A 537 -10.59 16.69 0.40
N PHE A 538 -11.28 17.29 1.36
CA PHE A 538 -12.45 18.13 1.15
C PHE A 538 -12.59 19.18 2.27
N HIS A 539 -13.37 20.20 2.00
CA HIS A 539 -13.69 21.29 2.91
C HIS A 539 -15.20 21.47 3.06
N ARG A 540 -15.61 22.30 4.02
CA ARG A 540 -17.02 22.68 4.23
C ARG A 540 -17.18 24.17 4.06
N ALA A 541 -17.95 24.58 3.06
CA ALA A 541 -18.31 25.99 2.85
C ALA A 541 -19.77 26.20 3.30
N MET A 542 -20.02 27.27 4.05
CA MET A 542 -21.32 27.58 4.63
C MET A 542 -21.92 28.84 4.01
N TRP A 543 -23.21 28.82 3.72
CA TRP A 543 -24.01 30.04 3.71
C TRP A 543 -24.98 30.05 4.89
N ARG A 544 -25.34 31.24 5.36
CA ARG A 544 -26.36 31.44 6.39
C ARG A 544 -27.22 32.66 6.08
N ARG A 545 -28.52 32.60 6.36
CA ARG A 545 -29.46 33.74 6.17
C ARG A 545 -30.53 33.75 7.27
N PRO A 546 -31.19 34.89 7.54
CA PRO A 546 -32.38 34.93 8.40
C PRO A 546 -33.43 33.94 7.89
N ALA A 547 -34.00 33.13 8.78
CA ALA A 547 -35.07 32.22 8.39
C ALA A 547 -36.31 33.01 7.94
N ALA A 548 -37.05 32.48 6.96
CA ALA A 548 -38.33 33.06 6.59
C ALA A 548 -39.29 33.04 7.80
N ALA A 549 -40.07 34.11 7.92
CA ALA A 549 -41.04 34.30 9.01
C ALA A 549 -42.19 33.28 8.92
#